data_AF-A0A2D4FUU0-F1
#
_entry.id   AF-A0A2D4FUU0-F1
#
_cell.length_a   1.000
_cell.length_b   1.000
_cell.length_c   1.000
_cell.angle_alpha   90.00
_cell.angle_beta   90.00
_cell.angle_gamma   90.00
#
_symmetry.space_group_name_H-M   'P 1'
#
loop_
_entity.id
_entity.type
_entity.pdbx_description
1 polymer ?
#
loop_
_entity_poly.entity_id
_entity_poly.type
_entity_poly.pdbx_seq_one_letter_code
_entity_poly.pdbx_strand_id
1 'polypeptide(L)'
;EQVENIKPDIVAVTAACEELRNSENFGSLLSIILLVGNYMNSGSMNAGAFGFNVSFVCKLRDTKSTDQKMTLLHFLAETCELQYPNILNFPDELIHEEKACQ
;
A
#
# COMPACT_ATOMS: atom_id res chain seq x y z
N GLU A 1 6.28 -36.46 2.50
CA GLU A 1 6.27 -36.09 1.06
C GLU A 1 5.12 -35.15 0.65
N GLN A 2 3.91 -35.61 0.25
CA GLN A 2 2.92 -34.66 -0.31
C GLN A 2 2.47 -33.55 0.67
N VAL A 3 2.29 -33.88 1.96
CA VAL A 3 1.91 -32.90 2.98
C VAL A 3 3.05 -31.92 3.30
N GLU A 4 4.31 -32.37 3.20
CA GLU A 4 5.47 -31.53 3.46
C GLU A 4 5.71 -30.50 2.35
N ASN A 5 5.25 -30.78 1.13
CA ASN A 5 5.38 -29.86 0.00
C ASN A 5 4.30 -28.75 0.02
N ILE A 6 3.12 -29.00 0.59
CA ILE A 6 2.00 -28.03 0.61
C ILE A 6 2.06 -27.13 1.86
N LYS A 7 2.58 -27.66 2.96
CA LYS A 7 2.69 -26.94 4.23
C LYS A 7 3.42 -25.58 4.13
N PRO A 8 4.58 -25.44 3.46
CA PRO A 8 5.26 -24.15 3.37
C PRO A 8 4.42 -23.08 2.66
N ASP A 9 3.68 -23.42 1.62
CA ASP A 9 2.84 -22.47 0.86
C ASP A 9 1.69 -21.94 1.74
N ILE A 10 1.02 -22.84 2.48
CA ILE A 10 -0.03 -22.45 3.43
C ILE A 10 0.53 -21.52 4.49
N VAL A 11 1.72 -21.84 5.03
CA VAL A 11 2.37 -21.01 6.05
C VAL A 11 2.75 -19.64 5.49
N ALA A 12 3.29 -19.57 4.27
CA ALA A 12 3.66 -18.31 3.63
C ALA A 12 2.45 -17.41 3.42
N VAL A 13 1.36 -17.93 2.85
CA VAL A 13 0.13 -17.17 2.61
C VAL A 13 -0.52 -16.72 3.92
N THR A 14 -0.54 -17.59 4.93
CA THR A 14 -1.11 -17.26 6.25
C THR A 14 -0.29 -16.14 6.91
N ALA A 15 1.03 -16.28 6.93
CA ALA A 15 1.93 -15.28 7.51
C ALA A 15 1.81 -13.93 6.78
N ALA A 16 1.82 -13.93 5.44
CA ALA A 16 1.66 -12.70 4.66
C ALA A 16 0.32 -12.00 4.94
N CYS A 17 -0.77 -12.76 5.10
CA CYS A 17 -2.08 -12.21 5.46
C CYS A 17 -2.10 -11.61 6.87
N GLU A 18 -1.46 -12.25 7.84
CA GLU A 18 -1.34 -11.74 9.21
C GLU A 18 -0.47 -10.48 9.28
N GLU A 19 0.68 -10.48 8.60
CA GLU A 19 1.57 -9.34 8.45
C GLU A 19 0.86 -8.14 7.83
N LEU A 20 0.18 -8.34 6.70
CA LEU A 20 -0.58 -7.29 6.02
C LEU A 20 -1.68 -6.70 6.91
N ARG A 21 -2.37 -7.56 7.69
CA ARG A 21 -3.44 -7.13 8.59
C ARG A 21 -2.92 -6.37 9.81
N ASN A 22 -1.74 -6.74 10.31
CA ASN A 22 -1.16 -6.19 11.53
C ASN A 22 -0.17 -5.04 11.29
N SER A 23 0.20 -4.77 10.03
CA SER A 23 1.09 -3.68 9.66
C SER A 23 0.44 -2.31 9.91
N GLU A 24 0.84 -1.66 11.01
CA GLU A 24 0.40 -0.30 11.35
C GLU A 24 0.93 0.73 10.36
N ASN A 25 2.16 0.53 9.86
CA ASN A 25 2.78 1.43 8.90
C ASN A 25 2.07 1.35 7.54
N PHE A 26 1.71 0.15 7.07
CA PHE A 26 0.93 0.01 5.83
C PHE A 26 -0.48 0.60 5.98
N GLY A 27 -1.16 0.36 7.11
CA GLY A 27 -2.46 0.98 7.41
C GLY A 27 -2.41 2.51 7.42
N SER A 28 -1.33 3.07 7.97
CA SER A 28 -1.08 4.52 7.97
C SER A 28 -0.85 5.07 6.56
N LEU A 29 -0.07 4.35 5.72
CA LEU A 29 0.12 4.70 4.31
C LEU A 29 -1.21 4.75 3.55
N LEU A 30 -2.08 3.76 3.72
CA LEU A 30 -3.40 3.72 3.10
C LEU A 30 -4.27 4.91 3.53
N SER A 31 -4.17 5.33 4.79
CA SER A 31 -4.88 6.49 5.31
C SER A 31 -4.43 7.80 4.67
N ILE A 32 -3.12 7.97 4.44
CA ILE A 32 -2.55 9.13 3.73
C ILE A 32 -3.02 9.13 2.28
N ILE A 33 -2.99 7.97 1.60
CA ILE A 33 -3.49 7.85 0.22
C ILE A 33 -4.97 8.24 0.14
N LEU A 34 -5.79 7.78 1.10
CA LEU A 34 -7.21 8.14 1.15
C LEU A 34 -7.40 9.65 1.35
N LEU A 35 -6.65 10.26 2.26
CA LEU A 35 -6.70 11.70 2.52
C LEU A 35 -6.36 12.51 1.26
N VAL A 36 -5.23 12.21 0.63
CA VAL A 36 -4.77 12.90 -0.58
C VAL A 36 -5.74 12.67 -1.73
N GLY A 37 -6.21 11.43 -1.91
CA GLY A 37 -7.22 11.07 -2.90
C GLY A 37 -8.52 11.84 -2.72
N ASN A 38 -9.03 11.95 -1.49
CA ASN A 38 -10.25 12.71 -1.19
C ASN A 38 -10.09 14.21 -1.45
N TYR A 39 -8.92 14.77 -1.12
CA TYR A 39 -8.61 16.17 -1.41
C TYR A 39 -8.59 16.44 -2.92
N MET A 40 -7.88 15.60 -3.68
CA MET A 40 -7.77 15.74 -5.14
C MET A 40 -9.10 15.50 -5.87
N ASN A 41 -9.93 14.60 -5.36
CA ASN A 41 -11.23 14.27 -5.95
C ASN A 41 -12.38 15.15 -5.44
N SER A 42 -12.08 16.22 -4.70
CA SER A 42 -13.09 17.16 -4.21
C SER A 42 -13.96 17.69 -5.36
N GLY A 43 -15.28 17.62 -5.21
CA GLY A 43 -16.25 18.00 -6.23
C GLY A 43 -16.56 16.92 -7.28
N SER A 44 -15.97 15.73 -7.20
CA SER A 44 -16.33 14.57 -8.03
C SER A 44 -17.25 13.59 -7.28
N MET A 45 -17.76 12.58 -7.99
CA MET A 45 -18.52 11.47 -7.39
C MET A 45 -17.71 10.68 -6.34
N ASN A 46 -16.38 10.75 -6.42
CA ASN A 46 -15.48 10.03 -5.51
C ASN A 46 -15.03 10.91 -4.31
N ALA A 47 -15.55 12.13 -4.17
CA ALA A 47 -15.24 12.98 -3.02
C ALA A 47 -15.80 12.36 -1.72
N GLY A 48 -15.02 12.44 -0.62
CA GLY A 48 -15.48 11.97 0.69
C GLY A 48 -15.62 10.44 0.78
N ALA A 49 -14.81 9.70 0.03
CA ALA A 49 -14.77 8.26 0.11
C ALA A 49 -14.30 7.79 1.50
N PHE A 50 -14.88 6.70 1.99
CA PHE A 50 -14.47 6.03 3.23
C PHE A 50 -13.27 5.08 3.03
N GLY A 51 -12.97 4.74 1.78
CA GLY A 51 -11.90 3.82 1.43
C GLY A 51 -11.79 3.67 -0.08
N PHE A 52 -10.80 2.90 -0.51
CA PHE A 52 -10.56 2.57 -1.91
C PHE A 52 -10.13 1.10 -2.03
N ASN A 53 -10.24 0.55 -3.23
CA ASN A 53 -9.76 -0.82 -3.49
C ASN A 53 -8.23 -0.84 -3.51
N VAL A 54 -7.59 -1.76 -2.79
CA VAL A 54 -6.12 -1.82 -2.66
C VAL A 54 -5.37 -1.93 -3.99
N SER A 55 -5.99 -2.49 -5.04
CA SER A 55 -5.42 -2.51 -6.40
C SER A 55 -5.16 -1.12 -7.00
N PHE A 56 -5.78 -0.07 -6.43
CA PHE A 56 -5.53 1.32 -6.79
C PHE A 56 -4.12 1.78 -6.41
N VAL A 57 -3.47 1.18 -5.40
CA VAL A 57 -2.10 1.56 -4.99
C VAL A 57 -1.13 1.46 -6.18
N CYS A 58 -1.27 0.44 -7.02
CA CYS A 58 -0.46 0.28 -8.23
C CYS A 58 -0.68 1.39 -9.28
N LYS A 59 -1.83 2.08 -9.24
CA LYS A 59 -2.23 3.14 -10.17
C LYS A 59 -1.76 4.54 -9.75
N LEU A 60 -1.20 4.68 -8.55
CA LEU A 60 -0.64 5.96 -8.08
C LEU A 60 0.50 6.47 -8.97
N ARG A 61 1.23 5.56 -9.63
CA ARG A 61 2.27 5.90 -10.60
C ARG A 61 1.70 6.53 -11.88
N ASP A 62 0.44 6.29 -12.20
CA ASP A 62 -0.17 6.71 -13.47
C ASP A 62 -0.69 8.15 -13.41
N THR A 63 -0.95 8.66 -12.20
CA THR A 63 -1.35 10.06 -11.99
C THR A 63 -0.10 10.94 -11.94
N LYS A 64 0.00 11.90 -12.86
CA LYS A 64 1.16 12.79 -13.00
C LYS A 64 0.81 14.24 -12.66
N SER A 65 1.81 14.99 -12.21
CA SER A 65 1.76 16.44 -12.13
C SER A 65 1.50 17.06 -13.51
N THR A 66 1.01 18.31 -13.54
CA THR A 66 0.76 19.05 -14.78
C THR A 66 1.98 19.17 -15.68
N ASP A 67 3.18 19.30 -15.08
CA ASP A 67 4.45 19.36 -15.79
C ASP A 67 5.07 17.98 -16.09
N GLN A 68 4.38 16.89 -15.72
CA GLN A 68 4.77 15.50 -15.91
C GLN A 68 6.10 15.07 -15.27
N LYS A 69 6.68 15.87 -14.37
CA LYS A 69 7.95 15.56 -13.71
C LYS A 69 7.81 14.65 -12.49
N MET A 70 6.63 14.63 -11.88
CA MET A 70 6.37 13.89 -10.65
C MET A 70 5.08 13.09 -10.79
N THR A 71 5.04 11.88 -10.23
CA THR A 71 3.79 11.11 -10.10
C THR A 71 3.22 11.27 -8.70
N LEU A 72 1.94 10.93 -8.52
CA LEU A 72 1.33 10.91 -7.19
C LEU A 72 2.06 9.96 -6.24
N LEU A 73 2.59 8.83 -6.74
CA LEU A 73 3.44 7.93 -5.97
C LEU A 73 4.72 8.63 -5.46
N HIS A 74 5.44 9.36 -6.31
CA HIS A 74 6.65 10.09 -5.89
C HIS A 74 6.31 11.15 -4.83
N PHE A 75 5.23 11.91 -5.06
CA PHE A 75 4.76 12.91 -4.10
C PHE A 75 4.43 12.30 -2.72
N LEU A 76 3.72 11.17 -2.70
CA LEU A 76 3.38 10.46 -1.47
C LEU A 76 4.61 9.93 -0.76
N ALA A 77 5.57 9.37 -1.50
CA ALA A 77 6.83 8.87 -0.93
C ALA A 77 7.63 10.00 -0.27
N GLU A 78 7.81 11.14 -0.97
CA GLU A 78 8.50 12.32 -0.43
C GLU A 78 7.76 12.91 0.78
N THR A 79 6.43 12.97 0.72
CA THR A 79 5.60 13.43 1.86
C THR A 79 5.78 12.52 3.08
N CYS A 80 5.78 11.20 2.87
CA CYS A 80 6.02 10.24 3.95
C CYS A 80 7.44 10.37 4.50
N GLU A 81 8.46 10.53 3.66
CA GLU A 81 9.84 10.72 4.10
C GLU A 81 10.00 11.96 5.00
N LEU A 82 9.37 13.08 4.61
CA LEU A 82 9.49 14.35 5.32
C LEU A 82 8.62 14.43 6.59
N GLN A 83 7.43 13.84 6.58
CA GLN A 83 6.44 14.04 7.65
C GLN A 83 6.17 12.79 8.49
N TYR A 84 6.33 11.60 7.92
CA TYR A 84 5.97 10.31 8.52
C TYR A 84 7.03 9.23 8.25
N PRO A 85 8.31 9.46 8.60
CA PRO A 85 9.42 8.60 8.15
C PRO A 85 9.27 7.14 8.56
N ASN A 86 8.62 6.87 9.70
CA ASN A 86 8.35 5.51 10.17
C ASN A 86 7.50 4.68 9.19
N ILE A 87 6.59 5.32 8.44
CA ILE A 87 5.72 4.65 7.47
C ILE A 87 6.54 3.97 6.38
N LEU A 88 7.70 4.53 6.01
CA LEU A 88 8.56 3.96 4.98
C LEU A 88 9.18 2.60 5.36
N ASN A 89 9.09 2.21 6.63
CA ASN A 89 9.55 0.91 7.11
C ASN A 89 8.48 -0.19 6.97
N PHE A 90 7.29 0.11 6.41
CA PHE A 90 6.26 -0.92 6.18
C PHE A 90 6.74 -2.14 5.38
N PRO A 91 7.71 -2.06 4.43
CA PRO A 91 8.19 -3.26 3.75
C PRO A 91 8.84 -4.26 4.70
N ASP A 92 9.44 -3.79 5.80
CA ASP A 92 10.05 -4.65 6.82
C ASP A 92 8.99 -5.40 7.65
N GLU A 93 7.72 -4.98 7.59
CA GLU A 93 6.59 -5.64 8.25
C GLU A 93 5.95 -6.72 7.38
N LEU A 94 6.29 -6.81 6.09
CA LEU A 94 5.68 -7.69 5.08
C LEU A 94 6.67 -8.74 4.54
N ILE A 95 7.40 -9.39 5.43
CA ILE A 95 8.53 -10.28 5.10
C ILE A 95 8.14 -11.56 4.34
N HIS A 96 6.89 -12.03 4.45
CA HIS A 96 6.43 -13.24 3.77
C HIS A 96 5.68 -12.97 2.46
N GLU A 97 5.48 -11.71 2.07
CA GLU A 97 4.74 -11.34 0.86
C GLU A 97 5.35 -11.96 -0.41
N GLU A 98 6.67 -11.85 -0.59
CA GLU A 98 7.34 -12.37 -1.79
C GLU A 98 7.20 -13.90 -1.90
N LYS A 99 7.23 -14.61 -0.77
CA LYS A 99 7.03 -16.08 -0.74
C LYS A 99 5.59 -16.48 -0.96
N ALA A 100 4.63 -15.65 -0.53
CA ALA A 100 3.21 -15.90 -0.74
C ALA A 100 2.77 -15.64 -2.19
N CYS A 101 3.53 -14.85 -2.94
CA CYS A 101 3.28 -14.53 -4.35
C CYS A 101 3.91 -15.51 -5.35
N GLN A 102 4.73 -16.46 -4.89
CA GLN A 102 5.36 -17.51 -5.70
C GLN A 102 4.46 -18.75 -5.84
#